data_AF-A0A7S3ELL3-F1
#
_entry.id   AF-A0A7S3ELL3-F1
#
_cell.length_a   1.000
_cell.length_b   1.000
_cell.length_c   1.000
_cell.angle_alpha   90.00
_cell.angle_beta   90.00
_cell.angle_gamma   90.00
#
_symmetry.space_group_name_H-M   'P 1'
#
loop_
_entity.id
_entity.type
_entity.pdbx_description
1 polymer ?
#
loop_
_entity_poly.entity_id
_entity_poly.type
_entity_poly.pdbx_seq_one_letter_code
_entity_poly.pdbx_strand_id
1 'polypeptide(L)'
;MAFVGIRGGVLRSRRVSVRCCAGGVGKKSVLVVGATGKLGRLVVEELLQRKMSVIGLARDRDRAKEVGLGEDLEGLDMRFGTFADGSAVEAVEAVKEDVGAVIWAAGPSRTSPSAIVDNQAVNEVAGKFKDLLAGQNDYLFDFENSPSAQSFRPVDDVVMGGVSRSIIESTSEGNEQYARFQGNVSFENNGGFCAIRNDFSPPIDLSKWTGIVLQVRGDGKRYKMSIKIDEEMEFNYQAKFTTSARSTGDPWETIRIPFSRFTPMKRGKESSSESFTYHPRCRMTETFVVGFQDDFSSVALKEERST
;
A
#
# COMPACT_ATOMS: atom_id res chain seq x y z
N MET A 1 -10.23 -32.10 34.57
CA MET A 1 -9.64 -32.01 33.22
C MET A 1 -9.74 -30.55 32.80
N ALA A 2 -8.68 -29.78 33.01
CA ALA A 2 -8.69 -28.34 32.74
C ALA A 2 -8.52 -28.14 31.22
N PHE A 3 -9.60 -27.71 30.56
CA PHE A 3 -9.59 -27.33 29.16
C PHE A 3 -8.75 -26.07 28.99
N VAL A 4 -7.54 -26.20 28.44
CA VAL A 4 -6.77 -25.06 27.95
C VAL A 4 -7.16 -24.85 26.49
N GLY A 5 -8.39 -24.35 26.27
CA GLY A 5 -8.78 -23.78 24.99
C GLY A 5 -8.20 -22.38 24.88
N ILE A 6 -7.38 -22.14 23.85
CA ILE A 6 -6.83 -20.80 23.59
C ILE A 6 -7.96 -19.92 23.02
N ARG A 7 -8.06 -18.69 23.56
CA ARG A 7 -9.17 -17.75 23.28
C ARG A 7 -9.33 -17.49 21.79
N GLY A 8 -10.56 -17.60 21.30
CA GLY A 8 -10.96 -17.33 19.91
C GLY A 8 -10.37 -16.02 19.38
N GLY A 9 -10.01 -16.00 18.10
CA GLY A 9 -9.56 -14.81 17.39
C GLY A 9 -10.70 -14.15 16.64
N VAL A 10 -10.72 -12.82 16.62
CA VAL A 10 -11.70 -12.06 15.82
C VAL A 10 -10.98 -10.95 15.07
N LEU A 11 -11.00 -11.02 13.74
CA LEU A 11 -10.51 -9.98 12.85
C LEU A 11 -11.67 -9.43 12.04
N ARG A 12 -11.92 -8.14 12.15
CA ARG A 12 -12.92 -7.45 11.32
C ARG A 12 -12.20 -6.64 10.25
N SER A 13 -12.73 -6.63 9.03
CA SER A 13 -12.19 -5.86 7.92
C SER A 13 -13.31 -5.14 7.18
N ARG A 14 -13.15 -3.84 6.94
CA ARG A 14 -14.09 -3.05 6.14
C ARG A 14 -13.69 -2.99 4.68
N ARG A 15 -12.40 -2.77 4.44
CA ARG A 15 -11.86 -2.56 3.11
C ARG A 15 -10.49 -3.21 3.01
N VAL A 16 -10.25 -3.83 1.87
CA VAL A 16 -8.93 -4.24 1.41
C VAL A 16 -8.72 -3.52 0.09
N SER A 17 -7.80 -2.57 0.08
CA SER A 17 -7.44 -1.84 -1.12
C SER A 17 -6.00 -2.13 -1.50
N VAL A 18 -5.69 -1.91 -2.77
CA VAL A 18 -4.32 -1.71 -3.22
C VAL A 18 -4.04 -0.22 -3.24
N ARG A 19 -2.81 0.14 -2.91
CA ARG A 19 -2.35 1.53 -2.99
C ARG A 19 -1.23 1.66 -4.00
N CYS A 20 -1.39 2.62 -4.90
CA CYS A 20 -0.31 3.06 -5.76
C CYS A 20 0.57 3.93 -4.85
N CYS A 21 1.84 3.59 -4.65
CA CYS A 21 2.79 4.67 -4.40
C CYS A 21 2.66 5.59 -5.61
N ALA A 22 2.56 6.90 -5.42
CA ALA A 22 2.81 7.83 -6.50
C ALA A 22 4.17 7.45 -7.14
N GLY A 23 4.14 6.68 -8.23
CA GLY A 23 5.30 5.91 -8.68
C GLY A 23 4.98 4.48 -9.14
N GLY A 24 4.04 4.32 -10.08
CA GLY A 24 3.84 3.10 -10.85
C GLY A 24 4.13 3.33 -12.33
N VAL A 25 5.33 2.92 -12.76
CA VAL A 25 5.79 2.52 -14.10
C VAL A 25 5.23 3.27 -15.33
N GLY A 26 5.62 4.52 -15.38
CA GLY A 26 6.00 5.35 -16.53
C GLY A 26 6.83 6.45 -15.87
N LYS A 27 7.97 6.89 -16.41
CA LYS A 27 8.79 7.90 -15.71
C LYS A 27 8.02 9.23 -15.59
N LYS A 28 7.16 9.33 -14.58
CA LYS A 28 6.40 10.53 -14.26
C LYS A 28 7.39 11.57 -13.77
N SER A 29 7.28 12.78 -14.32
CA SER A 29 8.20 13.87 -14.00
C SER A 29 7.92 14.45 -12.63
N VAL A 30 8.92 15.08 -12.03
CA VAL A 30 8.75 15.88 -10.81
C VAL A 30 8.51 17.33 -11.21
N LEU A 31 7.36 17.89 -10.80
CA LEU A 31 7.07 19.30 -11.00
C LEU A 31 7.77 20.13 -9.92
N VAL A 32 8.66 21.04 -10.31
CA VAL A 32 9.32 21.99 -9.40
C VAL A 32 8.77 23.38 -9.63
N VAL A 33 7.93 23.86 -8.70
CA VAL A 33 7.39 25.22 -8.73
C VAL A 33 8.42 26.19 -8.16
N GLY A 34 8.74 27.26 -8.91
CA GLY A 34 9.79 28.19 -8.52
C GLY A 34 11.20 27.73 -8.91
N ALA A 35 11.31 27.01 -10.05
CA ALA A 35 12.56 26.38 -10.52
C ALA A 35 13.75 27.36 -10.62
N THR A 36 13.51 28.63 -10.95
CA THR A 36 14.57 29.66 -11.07
C THR A 36 15.01 30.28 -9.75
N GLY A 37 14.35 29.95 -8.65
CA GLY A 37 14.73 30.39 -7.30
C GLY A 37 16.02 29.74 -6.81
N LYS A 38 16.60 30.26 -5.72
CA LYS A 38 17.83 29.70 -5.12
C LYS A 38 17.67 28.23 -4.74
N LEU A 39 16.56 27.89 -4.07
CA LEU A 39 16.24 26.52 -3.67
C LEU A 39 15.78 25.68 -4.87
N GLY A 40 14.90 26.24 -5.71
CA GLY A 40 14.39 25.55 -6.89
C GLY A 40 15.50 25.05 -7.80
N ARG A 41 16.53 25.87 -8.05
CA ARG A 41 17.68 25.47 -8.88
C ARG A 41 18.43 24.27 -8.30
N LEU A 42 18.73 24.28 -7.01
CA LEU A 42 19.41 23.17 -6.34
C LEU A 42 18.58 21.88 -6.40
N VAL A 43 17.26 22.00 -6.25
CA VAL A 43 16.35 20.86 -6.37
C VAL A 43 16.35 20.31 -7.80
N VAL A 44 16.25 21.17 -8.82
CA VAL A 44 16.30 20.73 -10.23
C VAL A 44 17.63 20.05 -10.55
N GLU A 45 18.76 20.66 -10.16
CA GLU A 45 20.09 20.09 -10.36
C GLU A 45 20.22 18.69 -9.72
N GLU A 46 19.77 18.52 -8.47
CA GLU A 46 19.81 17.25 -7.76
C GLU A 46 18.92 16.18 -8.42
N LEU A 47 17.71 16.55 -8.88
CA LEU A 47 16.79 15.62 -9.53
C LEU A 47 17.34 15.15 -10.89
N LEU A 48 17.93 16.05 -11.67
CA LEU A 48 18.55 15.71 -12.95
C LEU A 48 19.79 14.81 -12.75
N GLN A 49 20.61 15.05 -11.72
CA GLN A 49 21.74 14.17 -11.36
C GLN A 49 21.28 12.74 -11.03
N ARG A 50 20.09 12.60 -10.45
CA ARG A 50 19.45 11.30 -10.19
C ARG A 50 18.78 10.67 -11.41
N LYS A 51 18.95 11.25 -12.62
CA LYS A 51 18.36 10.82 -13.89
C LYS A 51 16.82 10.78 -13.86
N MET A 52 16.22 11.69 -13.09
CA MET A 52 14.77 11.88 -13.04
C MET A 52 14.35 12.93 -14.06
N SER A 53 13.16 12.75 -14.64
CA SER A 53 12.55 13.79 -15.50
C SER A 53 11.97 14.90 -14.62
N VAL A 54 12.22 16.15 -14.98
CA VAL A 54 11.83 17.33 -14.21
C VAL A 54 11.01 18.26 -15.09
N ILE A 55 9.89 18.75 -14.56
CA ILE A 55 9.13 19.84 -15.16
C ILE A 55 9.35 21.07 -14.27
N GLY A 56 10.04 22.08 -14.78
CA GLY A 56 10.32 23.32 -14.05
C GLY A 56 9.28 24.39 -14.35
N LEU A 57 8.61 24.94 -13.33
CA LEU A 57 7.71 26.08 -13.50
C LEU A 57 8.37 27.38 -13.02
N ALA A 58 8.46 28.35 -13.91
CA ALA A 58 9.03 29.67 -13.65
C ALA A 58 8.16 30.80 -14.23
N ARG A 59 8.35 32.03 -13.75
CA ARG A 59 7.63 33.20 -14.29
C ARG A 59 8.26 33.74 -15.57
N ASP A 60 9.59 33.69 -15.63
CA ASP A 60 10.39 34.43 -16.61
C ASP A 60 11.35 33.47 -17.34
N ARG A 61 11.28 33.51 -18.67
CA ARG A 61 12.06 32.68 -19.59
C ARG A 61 13.51 33.14 -19.70
N ASP A 62 13.75 34.44 -19.71
CA ASP A 62 15.10 34.99 -19.79
C ASP A 62 15.85 34.69 -18.50
N ARG A 63 15.17 34.83 -17.35
CA ARG A 63 15.73 34.45 -16.06
C ARG A 63 16.09 32.97 -15.98
N ALA A 64 15.31 32.09 -16.61
CA ALA A 64 15.62 30.65 -16.66
C ALA A 64 16.91 30.38 -17.46
N LYS A 65 17.10 31.06 -18.59
CA LYS A 65 18.32 30.96 -19.40
C LYS A 65 19.54 31.48 -18.63
N GLU A 66 19.42 32.62 -17.95
CA GLU A 66 20.52 33.20 -17.14
C GLU A 66 21.01 32.26 -16.04
N VAL A 67 20.11 31.51 -15.41
CA VAL A 67 20.47 30.58 -14.33
C VAL A 67 20.84 29.17 -14.83
N GLY A 68 20.97 29.00 -16.15
CA GLY A 68 21.38 27.73 -16.77
C GLY A 68 20.27 26.70 -16.92
N LEU A 69 19.00 27.07 -16.72
CA LEU A 69 17.84 26.20 -16.91
C LEU A 69 17.24 26.39 -18.33
N GLY A 70 18.06 26.13 -19.35
CA GLY A 70 17.68 26.24 -20.76
C GLY A 70 16.95 25.01 -21.32
N GLU A 71 16.39 25.13 -22.52
CA GLU A 71 15.66 24.06 -23.23
C GLU A 71 16.56 22.89 -23.68
N ASP A 72 17.88 23.06 -23.64
CA ASP A 72 18.86 22.06 -24.08
C ASP A 72 19.23 21.05 -22.99
N LEU A 73 18.72 21.21 -21.76
CA LEU A 73 19.03 20.30 -20.66
C LEU A 73 18.24 18.98 -20.79
N GLU A 74 18.96 17.88 -20.99
CA GLU A 74 18.36 16.55 -21.04
C GLU A 74 17.60 16.25 -19.74
N GLY A 75 16.32 15.91 -19.86
CA GLY A 75 15.45 15.57 -18.73
C GLY A 75 14.75 16.76 -18.07
N LEU A 76 14.87 17.99 -18.60
CA LEU A 76 14.17 19.18 -18.12
C LEU A 76 13.17 19.73 -19.15
N ASP A 77 11.89 19.84 -18.76
CA ASP A 77 10.86 20.59 -19.51
C ASP A 77 10.49 21.86 -18.73
N MET A 78 10.77 23.04 -19.30
CA MET A 78 10.47 24.33 -18.67
C MET A 78 9.10 24.87 -19.10
N ARG A 79 8.23 25.12 -18.12
CA ARG A 79 6.95 25.80 -18.27
C ARG A 79 7.01 27.20 -17.68
N PHE A 80 6.26 28.11 -18.30
CA PHE A 80 6.28 29.51 -17.94
C PHE A 80 4.86 30.01 -17.63
N GLY A 81 4.72 30.74 -16.53
CA GLY A 81 3.45 31.32 -16.11
C GLY A 81 3.54 32.02 -14.76
N THR A 82 2.55 32.85 -14.47
CA THR A 82 2.41 33.58 -13.21
C THR A 82 1.13 33.14 -12.49
N PHE A 83 1.15 33.10 -11.15
CA PHE A 83 -0.05 32.76 -10.38
C PHE A 83 -1.02 33.94 -10.24
N ALA A 84 -0.53 35.18 -10.40
CA ALA A 84 -1.35 36.39 -10.35
C ALA A 84 -2.37 36.50 -11.50
N ASP A 85 -2.11 35.87 -12.65
CA ASP A 85 -2.98 35.90 -13.83
C ASP A 85 -3.56 34.52 -14.20
N GLY A 86 -3.29 33.49 -13.38
CA GLY A 86 -3.78 32.12 -13.61
C GLY A 86 -3.00 31.33 -14.68
N SER A 87 -2.09 31.94 -15.43
CA SER A 87 -1.33 31.24 -16.49
C SER A 87 -0.44 30.12 -15.94
N ALA A 88 0.07 30.27 -14.72
CA ALA A 88 0.79 29.20 -14.03
C ALA A 88 -0.11 27.98 -13.74
N VAL A 89 -1.40 28.21 -13.43
CA VAL A 89 -2.36 27.14 -13.14
C VAL A 89 -2.69 26.37 -14.42
N GLU A 90 -2.84 27.06 -15.55
CA GLU A 90 -3.03 26.42 -16.86
C GLU A 90 -1.81 25.58 -17.27
N ALA A 91 -0.61 26.10 -17.04
CA ALA A 91 0.63 25.36 -17.29
C ALA A 91 0.73 24.08 -16.43
N VAL A 92 0.27 24.15 -15.17
CA VAL A 92 0.19 22.99 -14.26
C VAL A 92 -0.88 21.99 -14.74
N GLU A 93 -2.05 22.47 -15.14
CA GLU A 93 -3.14 21.63 -15.64
C GLU A 93 -2.70 20.83 -16.88
N ALA A 94 -1.93 21.44 -17.77
CA ALA A 94 -1.44 20.82 -19.00
C ALA A 94 -0.46 19.65 -18.76
N VAL A 95 0.15 19.56 -17.56
CA VAL A 95 1.14 18.52 -17.22
C VAL A 95 0.68 17.59 -16.11
N LYS A 96 -0.54 17.77 -15.58
CA LYS A 96 -0.99 17.11 -14.35
C LYS A 96 -0.91 15.57 -14.41
N GLU A 97 -1.16 14.98 -15.58
CA GLU A 97 -1.18 13.53 -15.77
C GLU A 97 0.24 12.92 -15.79
N ASP A 98 1.20 13.72 -16.25
CA ASP A 98 2.62 13.36 -16.42
C ASP A 98 3.43 13.56 -15.14
N VAL A 99 2.87 14.27 -14.15
CA VAL A 99 3.54 14.59 -12.88
C VAL A 99 3.27 13.52 -11.83
N GLY A 100 4.35 13.01 -11.22
CA GLY A 100 4.30 12.01 -10.16
C GLY A 100 4.49 12.58 -8.76
N ALA A 101 5.11 13.76 -8.68
CA ALA A 101 5.35 14.47 -7.43
C ALA A 101 5.48 15.98 -7.70
N VAL A 102 5.09 16.81 -6.74
CA VAL A 102 5.21 18.27 -6.81
C VAL A 102 6.11 18.74 -5.67
N ILE A 103 7.13 19.53 -6.00
CA ILE A 103 7.98 20.24 -5.05
C ILE A 103 7.69 21.73 -5.17
N TRP A 104 7.22 22.32 -4.08
CA TRP A 104 7.01 23.75 -3.99
C TRP A 104 8.26 24.44 -3.47
N ALA A 105 9.02 25.08 -4.37
CA ALA A 105 10.21 25.87 -4.05
C ALA A 105 10.01 27.38 -4.32
N ALA A 106 8.77 27.80 -4.61
CA ALA A 106 8.40 29.19 -4.70
C ALA A 106 8.22 29.80 -3.30
N GLY A 107 8.63 31.05 -3.16
CA GLY A 107 8.43 31.81 -1.93
C GLY A 107 8.28 33.29 -2.22
N PRO A 108 7.62 34.03 -1.31
CA PRO A 108 7.28 35.41 -1.55
C PRO A 108 8.55 36.28 -1.56
N SER A 109 8.60 37.21 -2.49
CA SER A 109 9.67 38.21 -2.55
C SER A 109 9.41 39.31 -1.53
N ARG A 110 9.56 39.04 -0.22
CA ARG A 110 9.60 40.01 0.91
C ARG A 110 8.54 41.15 0.95
N THR A 111 7.54 41.19 0.09
CA THR A 111 6.51 42.24 0.00
C THR A 111 5.12 41.68 0.26
N SER A 112 4.35 42.41 1.06
CA SER A 112 3.07 42.00 1.66
C SER A 112 1.99 41.49 0.69
N PRO A 113 1.90 41.93 -0.58
CA PRO A 113 0.94 41.36 -1.54
C PRO A 113 1.30 39.96 -2.06
N SER A 114 2.60 39.61 -2.08
CA SER A 114 3.06 38.35 -2.67
C SER A 114 2.73 37.11 -1.84
N ALA A 115 2.66 37.24 -0.51
CA ALA A 115 2.35 36.13 0.38
C ALA A 115 0.89 35.63 0.27
N ILE A 116 -0.05 36.52 -0.04
CA ILE A 116 -1.46 36.14 -0.24
C ILE A 116 -1.60 35.37 -1.55
N VAL A 117 -0.98 35.88 -2.62
CA VAL A 117 -0.94 35.23 -3.94
C VAL A 117 -0.29 33.84 -3.82
N ASP A 118 0.80 33.70 -3.05
CA ASP A 118 1.46 32.41 -2.86
C ASP A 118 0.59 31.41 -2.09
N ASN A 119 -0.09 31.82 -1.02
CA ASN A 119 -0.99 30.92 -0.28
C ASN A 119 -2.18 30.47 -1.13
N GLN A 120 -2.75 31.36 -1.94
CA GLN A 120 -3.81 31.00 -2.89
C GLN A 120 -3.27 30.03 -3.95
N ALA A 121 -2.10 30.32 -4.51
CA ALA A 121 -1.45 29.47 -5.51
C ALA A 121 -1.15 28.05 -5.00
N VAL A 122 -0.66 27.91 -3.76
CA VAL A 122 -0.44 26.60 -3.14
C VAL A 122 -1.74 25.81 -3.06
N ASN A 123 -2.83 26.44 -2.63
CA ASN A 123 -4.12 25.77 -2.50
C ASN A 123 -4.72 25.37 -3.86
N GLU A 124 -4.59 26.22 -4.87
CA GLU A 124 -5.05 25.92 -6.23
C GLU A 124 -4.28 24.74 -6.84
N VAL A 125 -2.94 24.78 -6.77
CA VAL A 125 -2.09 23.68 -7.26
C VAL A 125 -2.33 22.40 -6.45
N ALA A 126 -2.41 22.48 -5.12
CA ALA A 126 -2.74 21.32 -4.29
C ALA A 126 -4.12 20.73 -4.62
N GLY A 127 -5.10 21.58 -4.95
CA GLY A 127 -6.42 21.17 -5.42
C GLY A 127 -6.37 20.38 -6.72
N LYS A 128 -5.53 20.78 -7.69
CA LYS A 128 -5.35 20.06 -8.96
C LYS A 128 -4.70 18.70 -8.80
N PHE A 129 -3.80 18.56 -7.82
CA PHE A 129 -3.15 17.30 -7.49
C PHE A 129 -3.83 16.54 -6.35
N LYS A 130 -5.06 16.92 -5.97
CA LYS A 130 -5.79 16.23 -4.90
C LYS A 130 -5.96 14.74 -5.20
N ASP A 131 -6.17 14.38 -6.45
CA ASP A 131 -6.29 12.99 -6.89
C ASP A 131 -4.94 12.25 -6.87
N LEU A 132 -3.85 12.95 -7.19
CA LEU A 132 -2.48 12.44 -7.03
C LEU A 132 -2.14 12.20 -5.55
N LEU A 133 -2.57 13.11 -4.67
CA LEU A 133 -2.34 13.06 -3.21
C LEU A 133 -3.28 12.08 -2.50
N ALA A 134 -4.50 11.90 -2.99
CA ALA A 134 -5.46 10.94 -2.46
C ALA A 134 -4.95 9.51 -2.66
N GLY A 135 -4.13 9.28 -3.71
CA GLY A 135 -3.82 7.97 -4.22
C GLY A 135 -5.11 7.33 -4.75
N GLN A 136 -5.12 6.88 -6.00
CA GLN A 136 -6.16 5.91 -6.36
C GLN A 136 -6.03 4.74 -5.39
N ASN A 137 -7.11 4.40 -4.69
CA ASN A 137 -7.22 3.17 -3.94
C ASN A 137 -8.22 2.32 -4.71
N ASP A 138 -7.73 1.34 -5.45
CA ASP A 138 -8.62 0.34 -6.02
C ASP A 138 -8.94 -0.66 -4.91
N TYR A 139 -10.23 -0.80 -4.60
CA TYR A 139 -10.67 -1.79 -3.64
C TYR A 139 -10.62 -3.17 -4.28
N LEU A 140 -9.79 -4.05 -3.74
CA LEU A 140 -9.87 -5.48 -4.06
C LEU A 140 -11.12 -6.08 -3.41
N PHE A 141 -11.43 -5.64 -2.19
CA PHE A 141 -12.64 -6.01 -1.47
C PHE A 141 -13.18 -4.80 -0.73
N ASP A 142 -14.44 -4.47 -1.03
CA ASP A 142 -15.23 -3.51 -0.26
C ASP A 142 -16.33 -4.28 0.46
N PHE A 143 -16.21 -4.40 1.78
CA PHE A 143 -17.21 -5.08 2.62
C PHE A 143 -18.26 -4.11 3.16
N GLU A 144 -18.06 -2.80 3.00
CA GLU A 144 -19.05 -1.80 3.40
C GLU A 144 -20.16 -1.68 2.36
N ASN A 145 -19.80 -1.63 1.08
CA ASN A 145 -20.76 -1.37 0.00
C ASN A 145 -21.13 -2.60 -0.85
N SER A 146 -20.47 -3.74 -0.62
CA SER A 146 -20.68 -4.98 -1.37
C SER A 146 -20.59 -6.21 -0.46
N PRO A 147 -21.32 -7.30 -0.74
CA PRO A 147 -21.21 -8.56 -0.02
C PRO A 147 -19.93 -9.34 -0.37
N SER A 148 -18.79 -8.65 -0.47
CA SER A 148 -17.48 -9.20 -0.90
C SER A 148 -16.97 -10.33 0.00
N ALA A 149 -17.55 -10.52 1.20
CA ALA A 149 -17.19 -11.61 2.11
C ALA A 149 -17.58 -12.99 1.55
N GLN A 150 -18.57 -13.06 0.64
CA GLN A 150 -19.03 -14.31 0.04
C GLN A 150 -18.01 -14.95 -0.89
N SER A 151 -17.03 -14.17 -1.39
CA SER A 151 -15.94 -14.68 -2.23
C SER A 151 -14.88 -15.43 -1.42
N PHE A 152 -14.91 -15.31 -0.09
CA PHE A 152 -13.99 -15.99 0.80
C PHE A 152 -14.55 -17.31 1.31
N ARG A 153 -13.68 -18.32 1.43
CA ARG A 153 -13.97 -19.60 2.06
C ARG A 153 -13.01 -19.90 3.22
N PRO A 154 -13.48 -20.45 4.34
CA PRO A 154 -12.61 -20.96 5.39
C PRO A 154 -11.69 -22.10 4.90
N VAL A 155 -10.45 -22.09 5.37
CA VAL A 155 -9.45 -23.16 5.16
C VAL A 155 -8.76 -23.41 6.50
N ASP A 156 -9.23 -24.41 7.22
CA ASP A 156 -8.72 -24.77 8.55
C ASP A 156 -7.83 -26.03 8.49
N ASP A 157 -7.24 -26.40 9.62
CA ASP A 157 -6.30 -27.54 9.76
C ASP A 157 -6.94 -28.94 9.70
N VAL A 158 -8.24 -29.03 9.40
CA VAL A 158 -9.02 -30.28 9.37
C VAL A 158 -8.47 -31.32 8.39
N VAL A 159 -7.88 -30.88 7.27
CA VAL A 159 -7.26 -31.79 6.28
C VAL A 159 -6.11 -32.59 6.90
N MET A 160 -5.42 -32.03 7.89
CA MET A 160 -4.32 -32.68 8.61
C MET A 160 -4.79 -33.39 9.89
N GLY A 161 -6.10 -33.48 10.14
CA GLY A 161 -6.70 -34.06 11.35
C GLY A 161 -6.96 -33.06 12.47
N GLY A 162 -6.59 -31.79 12.29
CA GLY A 162 -6.86 -30.72 13.25
C GLY A 162 -8.36 -30.48 13.47
N VAL A 163 -8.68 -29.81 14.57
CA VAL A 163 -10.07 -29.52 14.98
C VAL A 163 -10.35 -28.02 15.07
N SER A 164 -9.49 -27.20 14.45
CA SER A 164 -9.74 -25.76 14.35
C SER A 164 -10.93 -25.49 13.45
N ARG A 165 -11.68 -24.45 13.78
CA ARG A 165 -12.87 -24.06 13.00
C ARG A 165 -12.97 -22.55 12.90
N SER A 166 -13.15 -22.06 11.69
CA SER A 166 -13.39 -20.65 11.43
C SER A 166 -14.57 -20.38 10.51
N ILE A 167 -15.03 -19.13 10.55
CA ILE A 167 -16.07 -18.59 9.69
C ILE A 167 -15.72 -17.16 9.28
N ILE A 168 -16.13 -16.80 8.07
CA ILE A 168 -16.17 -15.42 7.60
C ILE A 168 -17.60 -15.09 7.18
N GLU A 169 -18.09 -13.95 7.66
CA GLU A 169 -19.45 -13.48 7.39
C GLU A 169 -19.48 -11.96 7.20
N SER A 170 -20.40 -11.48 6.36
CA SER A 170 -20.75 -10.06 6.35
C SER A 170 -21.57 -9.75 7.59
N THR A 171 -21.15 -8.75 8.36
CA THR A 171 -21.84 -8.30 9.57
C THR A 171 -22.17 -6.82 9.46
N SER A 172 -23.30 -6.41 10.04
CA SER A 172 -23.65 -5.02 10.28
C SER A 172 -23.76 -4.77 11.78
N GLU A 173 -23.13 -3.70 12.27
CA GLU A 173 -23.19 -3.27 13.67
C GLU A 173 -23.37 -1.74 13.71
N GLY A 174 -24.56 -1.28 14.12
CA GLY A 174 -24.92 0.13 14.00
C GLY A 174 -25.01 0.57 12.53
N ASN A 175 -24.31 1.65 12.18
CA ASN A 175 -24.21 2.16 10.80
C ASN A 175 -22.99 1.59 10.05
N GLU A 176 -22.34 0.55 10.59
CA GLU A 176 -21.11 0.00 10.04
C GLU A 176 -21.36 -1.38 9.41
N GLN A 177 -20.87 -1.60 8.20
CA GLN A 177 -20.91 -2.90 7.53
C GLN A 177 -19.49 -3.39 7.27
N TYR A 178 -19.19 -4.64 7.61
CA TYR A 178 -17.83 -5.19 7.53
C TYR A 178 -17.83 -6.71 7.41
N ALA A 179 -16.72 -7.29 6.96
CA ALA A 179 -16.48 -8.73 7.08
C ALA A 179 -15.93 -9.06 8.46
N ARG A 180 -16.53 -10.04 9.13
CA ARG A 180 -16.05 -10.60 10.39
C ARG A 180 -15.47 -11.97 10.13
N PHE A 181 -14.17 -12.12 10.35
CA PHE A 181 -13.51 -13.40 10.44
C PHE A 181 -13.36 -13.78 11.92
N GLN A 182 -13.83 -14.96 12.30
CA GLN A 182 -13.70 -15.48 13.65
C GLN A 182 -13.49 -16.99 13.65
N GLY A 183 -12.75 -17.49 14.63
CA GLY A 183 -12.49 -18.92 14.73
C GLY A 183 -11.86 -19.32 16.06
N ASN A 184 -11.93 -20.62 16.33
CA ASN A 184 -11.23 -21.25 17.44
C ASN A 184 -10.08 -22.09 16.88
N VAL A 185 -8.86 -21.78 17.34
CA VAL A 185 -7.64 -22.48 16.94
C VAL A 185 -7.31 -23.52 18.01
N SER A 186 -7.22 -24.78 17.60
CA SER A 186 -6.80 -25.90 18.45
C SER A 186 -5.44 -26.41 17.99
N PHE A 187 -4.58 -26.75 18.95
CA PHE A 187 -3.31 -27.43 18.70
C PHE A 187 -3.44 -28.96 18.75
N GLU A 188 -4.65 -29.47 19.00
CA GLU A 188 -4.93 -30.90 18.96
C GLU A 188 -4.72 -31.46 17.55
N ASN A 189 -4.30 -32.73 17.47
CA ASN A 189 -4.07 -33.46 16.22
C ASN A 189 -3.08 -32.76 15.25
N ASN A 190 -2.03 -32.14 15.80
CA ASN A 190 -1.06 -31.36 15.02
C ASN A 190 -1.70 -30.20 14.23
N GLY A 191 -2.84 -29.69 14.72
CA GLY A 191 -3.47 -28.48 14.23
C GLY A 191 -2.70 -27.22 14.62
N GLY A 192 -3.37 -26.08 14.47
CA GLY A 192 -2.87 -24.79 14.92
C GLY A 192 -3.15 -23.65 13.96
N PHE A 193 -4.11 -23.77 13.04
CA PHE A 193 -4.49 -22.63 12.20
C PHE A 193 -5.96 -22.59 11.76
N CYS A 194 -6.40 -21.34 11.59
CA CYS A 194 -7.58 -20.98 10.81
C CYS A 194 -7.14 -20.03 9.68
N ALA A 195 -7.78 -20.12 8.52
CA ALA A 195 -7.50 -19.21 7.40
C ALA A 195 -8.74 -18.95 6.55
N ILE A 196 -8.65 -17.91 5.71
CA ILE A 196 -9.65 -17.62 4.68
C ILE A 196 -8.95 -17.48 3.33
N ARG A 197 -9.59 -17.98 2.29
CA ARG A 197 -9.06 -17.96 0.93
C ARG A 197 -10.05 -17.30 0.00
N ASN A 198 -9.54 -16.42 -0.86
CA ASN A 198 -10.25 -15.95 -2.05
C ASN A 198 -9.43 -16.27 -3.29
N ASP A 199 -10.10 -16.82 -4.31
CA ASP A 199 -9.51 -17.17 -5.59
C ASP A 199 -9.97 -16.15 -6.64
N PHE A 200 -9.06 -15.47 -7.34
CA PHE A 200 -9.43 -14.54 -8.41
C PHE A 200 -9.45 -15.25 -9.77
N SER A 201 -10.60 -15.20 -10.44
CA SER A 201 -10.78 -15.75 -11.77
C SER A 201 -11.61 -14.77 -12.63
N PRO A 202 -10.99 -14.05 -13.58
CA PRO A 202 -9.58 -14.10 -13.99
C PRO A 202 -8.61 -13.49 -12.95
N PRO A 203 -7.29 -13.75 -13.07
CA PRO A 203 -6.25 -13.11 -12.23
C PRO A 203 -6.32 -11.57 -12.30
N ILE A 204 -5.99 -10.90 -11.19
CA ILE A 204 -5.91 -9.44 -11.14
C ILE A 204 -4.47 -9.01 -11.39
N ASP A 205 -4.30 -8.02 -12.27
CA ASP A 205 -3.01 -7.37 -12.50
C ASP A 205 -2.77 -6.28 -11.43
N LEU A 206 -1.78 -6.53 -10.57
CA LEU A 206 -1.33 -5.62 -9.53
C LEU A 206 -0.05 -4.85 -9.92
N SER A 207 0.36 -4.88 -11.20
CA SER A 207 1.55 -4.17 -11.73
C SER A 207 1.64 -2.70 -11.36
N LYS A 208 0.49 -2.04 -11.28
CA LYS A 208 0.41 -0.59 -11.05
C LYS A 208 0.54 -0.23 -9.57
N TRP A 209 0.56 -1.22 -8.69
CA TRP A 209 0.42 -1.07 -7.26
C TRP A 209 1.71 -1.44 -6.54
N THR A 210 1.95 -0.86 -5.37
CA THR A 210 3.18 -1.10 -4.58
C THR A 210 2.93 -1.85 -3.28
N GLY A 211 1.67 -2.08 -2.94
CA GLY A 211 1.30 -2.87 -1.77
C GLY A 211 -0.19 -2.94 -1.54
N ILE A 212 -0.53 -3.68 -0.49
CA ILE A 212 -1.89 -3.90 0.00
C ILE A 212 -2.12 -3.05 1.25
N VAL A 213 -3.32 -2.51 1.36
CA VAL A 213 -3.79 -1.75 2.51
C VAL A 213 -5.04 -2.42 3.07
N LEU A 214 -5.00 -2.69 4.37
CA LEU A 214 -6.10 -3.31 5.10
C LEU A 214 -6.66 -2.29 6.08
N GLN A 215 -7.98 -2.11 6.08
CA GLN A 215 -8.69 -1.40 7.13
C GLN A 215 -9.35 -2.41 8.06
N VAL A 216 -8.74 -2.62 9.23
CA VAL A 216 -9.10 -3.70 10.15
C VAL A 216 -9.41 -3.21 11.54
N ARG A 217 -10.22 -3.98 12.27
CA ARG A 217 -10.38 -3.91 13.72
C ARG A 217 -9.99 -5.27 14.27
N GLY A 218 -8.78 -5.34 14.82
CA GLY A 218 -8.18 -6.60 15.28
C GLY A 218 -8.25 -6.81 16.78
N ASP A 219 -7.62 -7.90 17.21
CA ASP A 219 -7.65 -8.45 18.57
C ASP A 219 -6.26 -8.47 19.24
N GLY A 220 -5.28 -7.77 18.67
CA GLY A 220 -3.91 -7.72 19.17
C GLY A 220 -3.00 -8.85 18.66
N LYS A 221 -3.54 -9.80 17.88
CA LYS A 221 -2.77 -10.95 17.41
C LYS A 221 -1.90 -10.61 16.19
N ARG A 222 -0.90 -11.46 15.97
CA ARG A 222 -0.12 -11.51 14.72
C ARG A 222 -0.89 -12.33 13.69
N TYR A 223 -0.79 -11.94 12.43
CA TYR A 223 -1.47 -12.54 11.28
C TYR A 223 -0.51 -12.64 10.09
N LYS A 224 -0.89 -13.43 9.08
CA LYS A 224 -0.09 -13.62 7.88
C LYS A 224 -0.94 -13.46 6.63
N MET A 225 -0.49 -12.65 5.69
CA MET A 225 -1.06 -12.59 4.34
C MET A 225 -0.22 -13.45 3.41
N SER A 226 -0.86 -14.16 2.48
CA SER A 226 -0.15 -14.87 1.41
C SER A 226 -0.77 -14.62 0.04
N ILE A 227 0.10 -14.54 -0.96
CA ILE A 227 -0.27 -14.25 -2.35
C ILE A 227 0.39 -15.32 -3.22
N LYS A 228 -0.36 -15.84 -4.19
CA LYS A 228 0.19 -16.67 -5.28
C LYS A 228 0.02 -15.97 -6.61
N ILE A 229 1.05 -16.13 -7.42
CA ILE A 229 1.20 -15.51 -8.74
C ILE A 229 1.04 -16.63 -9.78
N ASP A 230 0.35 -16.35 -10.88
CA ASP A 230 -0.08 -17.36 -11.88
C ASP A 230 1.09 -18.09 -12.57
N GLU A 231 2.17 -17.36 -12.87
CA GLU A 231 3.25 -17.86 -13.71
C GLU A 231 4.23 -18.78 -12.95
N GLU A 232 4.17 -18.78 -11.61
CA GLU A 232 5.04 -19.57 -10.75
C GLU A 232 4.23 -20.28 -9.67
N MET A 233 3.57 -21.40 -10.03
CA MET A 233 2.85 -22.27 -9.08
C MET A 233 3.71 -22.83 -7.94
N GLU A 234 5.02 -22.56 -7.95
CA GLU A 234 5.99 -23.10 -7.02
C GLU A 234 6.14 -22.28 -5.73
N PHE A 235 5.82 -20.98 -5.78
CA PHE A 235 6.06 -20.05 -4.67
C PHE A 235 4.78 -19.44 -4.08
N ASN A 236 4.77 -19.38 -2.75
CA ASN A 236 3.80 -18.62 -1.97
C ASN A 236 4.49 -17.42 -1.36
N TYR A 237 4.05 -16.21 -1.69
CA TYR A 237 4.60 -14.98 -1.15
C TYR A 237 3.92 -14.66 0.17
N GLN A 238 4.67 -14.52 1.27
CA GLN A 238 4.09 -14.36 2.61
C GLN A 238 4.57 -13.08 3.30
N ALA A 239 3.65 -12.35 3.92
CA ALA A 239 3.96 -11.18 4.75
C ALA A 239 3.23 -11.28 6.09
N LYS A 240 3.93 -10.98 7.19
CA LYS A 240 3.36 -10.96 8.54
C LYS A 240 2.94 -9.54 8.93
N PHE A 241 1.81 -9.41 9.62
CA PHE A 241 1.36 -8.15 10.21
C PHE A 241 0.77 -8.38 11.60
N THR A 242 0.65 -7.31 12.39
CA THR A 242 0.11 -7.37 13.75
C THR A 242 -1.02 -6.35 13.86
N THR A 243 -2.10 -6.73 14.54
CA THR A 243 -3.19 -5.82 14.84
C THR A 243 -3.08 -5.24 16.23
N SER A 244 -3.78 -4.15 16.50
CA SER A 244 -3.93 -3.57 17.83
C SER A 244 -5.28 -3.95 18.44
N ALA A 245 -5.27 -4.32 19.72
CA ALA A 245 -6.49 -4.51 20.52
C ALA A 245 -6.95 -3.15 21.08
N ARG A 246 -7.41 -2.25 20.20
CA ARG A 246 -7.82 -0.89 20.62
C ARG A 246 -9.07 -0.94 21.48
N SER A 247 -8.95 -0.47 22.72
CA SER A 247 -10.07 -0.32 23.67
C SER A 247 -10.57 1.12 23.79
N THR A 248 -9.85 2.09 23.22
CA THR A 248 -10.18 3.53 23.25
C THR A 248 -9.91 4.17 21.88
N GLY A 249 -10.74 5.14 21.49
CA GLY A 249 -10.65 5.82 20.18
C GLY A 249 -11.31 5.05 19.03
N ASP A 250 -10.93 5.38 17.79
CA ASP A 250 -11.40 4.67 16.60
C ASP A 250 -10.91 3.21 16.65
N PRO A 251 -11.82 2.22 16.67
CA PRO A 251 -11.44 0.82 16.74
C PRO A 251 -10.84 0.31 15.41
N TRP A 252 -10.89 1.10 14.33
CA TRP A 252 -10.29 0.77 13.05
C TRP A 252 -8.84 1.26 12.95
N GLU A 253 -8.00 0.42 12.36
CA GLU A 253 -6.62 0.75 12.04
C GLU A 253 -6.33 0.43 10.57
N THR A 254 -5.38 1.17 10.00
CA THR A 254 -4.92 0.96 8.62
C THR A 254 -3.57 0.27 8.63
N ILE A 255 -3.53 -0.98 8.18
CA ILE A 255 -2.29 -1.76 8.03
C ILE A 255 -1.84 -1.68 6.58
N ARG A 256 -0.62 -1.20 6.35
CA ARG A 256 0.00 -1.12 5.03
C ARG A 256 1.06 -2.20 4.89
N ILE A 257 0.94 -3.02 3.87
CA ILE A 257 1.86 -4.13 3.57
C ILE A 257 2.43 -3.91 2.18
N PRO A 258 3.61 -3.26 2.06
CA PRO A 258 4.31 -3.13 0.79
C PRO A 258 4.61 -4.49 0.16
N PHE A 259 4.56 -4.60 -1.16
CA PHE A 259 4.91 -5.84 -1.87
C PHE A 259 6.36 -6.27 -1.60
N SER A 260 7.27 -5.32 -1.35
CA SER A 260 8.65 -5.59 -0.94
C SER A 260 8.79 -6.32 0.41
N ARG A 261 7.70 -6.44 1.19
CA ARG A 261 7.68 -7.13 2.49
C ARG A 261 7.24 -8.60 2.38
N PHE A 262 6.93 -9.07 1.18
CA PHE A 262 6.54 -10.45 0.94
C PHE A 262 7.76 -11.32 0.61
N THR A 263 7.90 -12.42 1.34
CA THR A 263 8.99 -13.38 1.14
C THR A 263 8.51 -14.60 0.35
N PRO A 264 9.25 -15.08 -0.67
CA PRO A 264 8.94 -16.33 -1.36
C PRO A 264 9.10 -17.55 -0.44
N MET A 265 8.06 -18.37 -0.36
CA MET A 265 8.05 -19.64 0.37
C MET A 265 7.77 -20.78 -0.60
N LYS A 266 8.67 -21.77 -0.65
CA LYS A 266 8.54 -22.98 -1.45
C LYS A 266 8.40 -24.19 -0.52
N ARG A 267 7.27 -24.89 -0.60
CA ARG A 267 6.95 -26.06 0.26
C ARG A 267 7.19 -25.80 1.76
N GLY A 268 6.83 -24.60 2.22
CA GLY A 268 6.97 -24.20 3.63
C GLY A 268 8.37 -23.75 4.06
N LYS A 269 9.36 -23.76 3.16
CA LYS A 269 10.70 -23.24 3.43
C LYS A 269 10.92 -21.91 2.73
N GLU A 270 11.62 -21.01 3.41
CA GLU A 270 12.08 -19.76 2.82
C GLU A 270 13.12 -20.07 1.74
N SER A 271 12.90 -19.57 0.53
CA SER A 271 13.83 -19.75 -0.57
C SER A 271 14.77 -18.54 -0.60
N SER A 272 16.02 -18.73 -0.19
CA SER A 272 17.05 -17.68 -0.19
C SER A 272 17.82 -17.57 -1.51
N SER A 273 17.54 -18.43 -2.48
CA SER A 273 18.12 -18.34 -3.82
C SER A 273 17.21 -17.51 -4.72
N GLU A 274 17.75 -16.36 -5.15
CA GLU A 274 17.20 -15.34 -6.05
C GLU A 274 16.58 -14.12 -5.36
N SER A 275 17.15 -12.96 -5.64
CA SER A 275 16.53 -11.66 -5.41
C SER A 275 15.19 -11.65 -6.12
N PHE A 276 14.10 -11.64 -5.35
CA PHE A 276 12.72 -11.61 -5.81
C PHE A 276 12.55 -10.68 -7.02
N THR A 277 12.37 -11.27 -8.20
CA THR A 277 12.00 -10.51 -9.39
C THR A 277 10.49 -10.42 -9.38
N TYR A 278 10.05 -9.21 -9.05
CA TYR A 278 8.67 -8.72 -9.11
C TYR A 278 7.86 -9.37 -10.24
N HIS A 279 6.72 -10.00 -9.93
CA HIS A 279 5.76 -10.39 -10.95
C HIS A 279 4.38 -9.76 -10.69
N PRO A 280 3.83 -9.00 -11.64
CA PRO A 280 2.67 -8.15 -11.40
C PRO A 280 1.31 -8.87 -11.35
N ARG A 281 1.22 -10.14 -11.75
CA ARG A 281 -0.08 -10.82 -11.96
C ARG A 281 -0.49 -11.73 -10.81
N CYS A 282 -1.37 -11.26 -9.93
CA CYS A 282 -1.85 -12.04 -8.78
C CYS A 282 -3.10 -12.86 -9.15
N ARG A 283 -2.99 -14.19 -9.11
CA ARG A 283 -4.14 -15.10 -9.33
C ARG A 283 -4.92 -15.35 -8.05
N MET A 284 -4.27 -15.26 -6.90
CA MET A 284 -4.82 -15.91 -5.70
C MET A 284 -4.27 -15.26 -4.44
N THR A 285 -5.17 -14.81 -3.55
CA THR A 285 -4.81 -14.29 -2.24
C THR A 285 -5.24 -15.31 -1.19
N GLU A 286 -4.27 -16.07 -0.68
CA GLU A 286 -4.46 -16.91 0.49
C GLU A 286 -4.20 -16.07 1.74
N THR A 287 -5.22 -15.57 2.41
CA THR A 287 -5.01 -14.87 3.68
C THR A 287 -4.96 -15.88 4.83
N PHE A 288 -3.75 -16.22 5.29
CA PHE A 288 -3.51 -17.08 6.45
C PHE A 288 -3.67 -16.31 7.77
N VAL A 289 -4.87 -16.30 8.32
CA VAL A 289 -5.15 -15.63 9.59
C VAL A 289 -4.75 -16.53 10.77
N VAL A 290 -3.45 -16.82 10.92
CA VAL A 290 -2.91 -17.56 12.09
C VAL A 290 -2.74 -16.59 13.25
N GLY A 291 -3.64 -16.63 14.23
CA GLY A 291 -3.43 -16.01 15.52
C GLY A 291 -2.30 -16.73 16.27
N PHE A 292 -1.06 -16.25 16.13
CA PHE A 292 0.06 -16.75 16.92
C PHE A 292 -0.12 -16.31 18.38
N GLN A 293 -0.33 -17.26 19.29
CA GLN A 293 0.08 -17.11 20.68
C GLN A 293 1.32 -18.00 20.87
N ASP A 294 2.47 -17.32 20.91
CA ASP A 294 3.83 -17.75 21.26
C ASP A 294 4.58 -18.83 20.43
N ASP A 295 5.78 -18.40 20.00
CA ASP A 295 7.02 -19.11 19.64
C ASP A 295 6.98 -20.53 19.04
N PHE A 296 7.11 -20.57 17.71
CA PHE A 296 7.54 -21.76 16.95
C PHE A 296 9.08 -21.97 16.97
N SER A 297 9.80 -21.46 17.97
CA SER A 297 11.25 -21.66 18.11
C SER A 297 11.63 -22.89 18.96
N SER A 298 10.67 -23.63 19.52
CA SER A 298 11.01 -24.82 20.32
C SER A 298 9.95 -25.92 20.28
N VAL A 299 9.73 -26.53 19.11
CA VAL A 299 9.29 -27.93 19.05
C VAL A 299 10.19 -28.66 18.07
N ALA A 300 11.42 -28.89 18.52
CA ALA A 300 12.25 -29.92 17.94
C ALA A 300 11.53 -31.25 18.12
N LEU A 301 11.45 -32.01 17.02
CA LEU A 301 11.03 -33.41 16.98
C LEU A 301 11.74 -34.17 18.12
N LYS A 302 10.98 -34.64 19.10
CA LYS A 302 11.44 -35.70 19.99
C LYS A 302 10.65 -36.95 19.62
N GLU A 303 11.25 -37.75 18.74
CA GLU A 303 10.93 -39.17 18.66
C GLU A 303 11.16 -39.77 20.04
N GLU A 304 10.12 -40.25 20.70
CA GLU A 304 10.27 -41.29 21.71
C GLU A 304 9.75 -42.59 21.12
N ARG A 305 10.72 -43.43 20.74
CA ARG A 305 10.53 -44.84 20.42
C ARG A 305 9.95 -45.56 21.63
N SER A 306 9.08 -46.49 21.31
CA SER A 306 8.61 -47.59 22.15
C SER A 306 9.70 -48.22 23.02
N THR A 307 9.38 -48.45 24.28
CA THR A 307 9.45 -49.77 24.96
C THR A 307 8.40 -49.80 26.05
#